data_AF-A0A0M8N767-F1
#
_entry.id   AF-A0A0M8N767-F1
#
_cell.length_a   1.000
_cell.length_b   1.000
_cell.length_c   1.000
_cell.angle_alpha   90.00
_cell.angle_beta   90.00
_cell.angle_gamma   90.00
#
_symmetry.space_group_name_H-M   'P 1'
#
loop_
_entity.id
_entity.type
_entity.pdbx_description
1 polymer ?
#
loop_
_entity_poly.entity_id
_entity_poly.type
_entity_poly.pdbx_seq_one_letter_code
_entity_poly.pdbx_strand_id
1 'polypeptide(L)'
;MKESRSVSGLVGAVRGAASRSGGVYKYDLVPEEDQEAAAAATQRSHRRGGQADAGWMRKEEASPQRGLRVVRFALSGVCLLAVILVTAVFSPSGRPHDKTGCELRGNCTGDVSHLWGQYSPYFSVPSGMDPRVPAGCEVTFAQVLSRHGARWPTRRRSAEYRAVVEGIQRATTSYGAGYEFIRDYEYGLGLDELTALGQRQMAESGAAFFERYEALARAAAAAADPPFIRASGSSRVVMSAQNWTRGFYERMEGGGGGDGGDGDLPRALADMLILPETDQFNNTLEHVPCPRFEDGPHAGLKARKQAAWREVWAPPIKRRLEAKLRGANLSLAEVVAVMELCPFETVAAAPVPVLIPAAAARSPFCALFSHDEWTGYDYHQSLDKWYGYGRGNPLGPTQGIGFGNELIARLTGQPVRDNTTTNRTLDGSPATFPLGRRLYADFSHDNTMSSIFAALGLFDGTQDLPAGRKLSPRRTHGFSAAWAVPFSARMYVEKMRCGSERGDQGGPELVRVLLNDRVMPLRGCGMDALGRCELGAFVKSLSFVRHGGLWGEC
;
A
#
# COMPACT_ATOMS: atom_id res chain seq x y z
N MET A 1 30.11 -25.85 -28.58
CA MET A 1 31.39 -26.15 -29.27
C MET A 1 31.56 -25.15 -30.38
N LYS A 2 32.68 -24.38 -30.31
CA LYS A 2 33.43 -23.64 -31.34
C LYS A 2 32.67 -22.67 -32.26
N GLU A 3 32.81 -21.34 -32.13
CA GLU A 3 33.98 -20.48 -32.49
C GLU A 3 34.36 -20.55 -33.99
N SER A 4 34.76 -19.50 -34.70
CA SER A 4 34.94 -18.05 -34.49
C SER A 4 35.39 -17.44 -35.84
N ARG A 5 35.68 -16.11 -35.84
CA ARG A 5 36.51 -15.29 -36.77
C ARG A 5 35.71 -14.32 -37.65
N SER A 6 36.17 -13.10 -37.93
CA SER A 6 37.23 -12.24 -37.37
C SER A 6 37.15 -10.86 -38.05
N VAL A 7 37.46 -9.85 -37.24
CA VAL A 7 37.92 -8.46 -37.45
C VAL A 7 38.67 -8.10 -38.76
N SER A 8 38.42 -6.88 -39.25
CA SER A 8 39.35 -5.91 -39.91
C SER A 8 38.71 -4.50 -39.79
N GLY A 9 39.30 -3.47 -39.16
CA GLY A 9 40.38 -2.55 -39.62
C GLY A 9 39.82 -1.50 -40.62
N LEU A 10 39.90 -0.16 -40.51
CA LEU A 10 40.99 0.74 -40.09
C LEU A 10 40.51 2.23 -40.00
N VAL A 11 41.06 2.99 -39.04
CA VAL A 11 41.55 4.41 -39.05
C VAL A 11 40.63 5.63 -39.32
N GLY A 12 40.72 6.62 -38.42
CA GLY A 12 40.54 8.05 -38.72
C GLY A 12 40.23 8.95 -37.52
N ALA A 13 41.25 9.50 -36.86
CA ALA A 13 41.12 10.45 -35.74
C ALA A 13 41.17 11.91 -36.21
N VAL A 14 40.31 12.79 -35.65
CA VAL A 14 40.62 14.21 -35.44
C VAL A 14 39.99 14.71 -34.13
N ARG A 15 40.83 15.42 -33.36
CA ARG A 15 40.61 16.05 -32.06
C ARG A 15 39.68 17.27 -32.15
N GLY A 16 38.90 17.48 -31.09
CA GLY A 16 38.29 18.77 -30.74
C GLY A 16 38.06 18.83 -29.23
N ALA A 17 38.90 19.59 -28.54
CA ALA A 17 38.89 19.75 -27.09
C ALA A 17 37.87 20.80 -26.64
N ALA A 18 37.16 20.53 -25.54
CA ALA A 18 36.62 21.56 -24.66
C ALA A 18 36.60 21.03 -23.21
N SER A 19 37.44 21.63 -22.39
CA SER A 19 37.53 21.44 -20.94
C SER A 19 36.57 22.40 -20.23
N ARG A 20 35.99 21.91 -19.13
CA ARG A 20 35.49 22.57 -17.90
C ARG A 20 34.28 21.79 -17.40
N SER A 21 34.00 21.55 -16.14
CA SER A 21 34.68 21.75 -14.85
C SER A 21 33.69 21.17 -13.82
N GLY A 22 34.14 20.45 -12.80
CA GLY A 22 33.25 19.92 -11.77
C GLY A 22 32.50 21.03 -11.02
N GLY A 23 31.21 20.79 -10.76
CA GLY A 23 30.37 21.60 -9.90
C GLY A 23 29.59 20.70 -8.97
N VAL A 24 30.08 20.58 -7.73
CA VAL A 24 29.36 20.02 -6.59
C VAL A 24 28.27 21.02 -6.21
N TYR A 25 27.00 20.63 -6.31
CA TYR A 25 25.90 21.43 -5.76
C TYR A 25 25.93 21.31 -4.23
N LYS A 26 26.49 22.33 -3.57
CA LYS A 26 26.26 22.59 -2.14
C LYS A 26 24.84 23.13 -1.97
N TYR A 27 24.06 22.48 -1.11
CA TYR A 27 22.87 23.08 -0.54
C TYR A 27 23.30 23.93 0.65
N ASP A 28 23.14 25.25 0.53
CA ASP A 28 23.29 26.16 1.67
C ASP A 28 22.05 26.04 2.56
N LEU A 29 22.31 25.73 3.84
CA LEU A 29 21.34 25.75 4.92
C LEU A 29 20.97 27.21 5.21
N VAL A 30 19.70 27.56 5.07
CA VAL A 30 19.14 28.79 5.64
C VAL A 30 18.89 28.53 7.13
N PRO A 31 19.35 29.38 8.06
CA PRO A 31 19.24 29.13 9.50
C PRO A 31 17.79 29.17 10.01
N GLU A 32 17.48 28.24 10.92
CA GLU A 32 16.32 28.27 11.81
C GLU A 32 16.46 29.42 12.81
N GLU A 33 15.47 30.32 12.84
CA GLU A 33 15.13 31.09 14.04
C GLU A 33 13.60 31.19 14.16
N ASP A 34 13.13 30.67 15.29
CA ASP A 34 11.98 31.11 16.10
C ASP A 34 10.54 30.95 15.56
N GLN A 35 9.97 29.77 15.83
CA GLN A 35 8.52 29.60 16.02
C GLN A 35 8.19 28.88 17.33
N GLU A 36 8.53 29.52 18.45
CA GLU A 36 7.95 29.24 19.77
C GLU A 36 7.16 30.48 20.25
N ALA A 37 6.03 30.77 19.59
CA ALA A 37 5.11 31.83 20.03
C ALA A 37 3.68 31.61 19.52
N ALA A 38 3.04 30.51 19.91
CA ALA A 38 1.61 30.31 19.70
C ALA A 38 0.95 29.53 20.85
N ALA A 39 1.25 29.92 22.09
CA ALA A 39 0.57 29.36 23.27
C ALA A 39 0.60 30.30 24.48
N ALA A 40 0.29 31.59 24.33
CA ALA A 40 0.00 32.47 25.47
C ALA A 40 -0.61 33.82 25.04
N ALA A 41 -1.84 33.84 24.52
CA ALA A 41 -2.56 35.11 24.34
C ALA A 41 -4.09 34.94 24.32
N THR A 42 -4.65 34.33 25.37
CA THR A 42 -6.07 34.49 25.69
C THR A 42 -6.24 34.75 27.17
N GLN A 43 -5.84 35.93 27.64
CA GLN A 43 -6.42 36.57 28.82
C GLN A 43 -5.80 37.97 29.04
N ARG A 44 -6.70 38.92 29.35
CA ARG A 44 -6.49 40.27 29.91
C ARG A 44 -6.51 41.45 28.93
N SER A 45 -7.76 41.87 28.75
CA SER A 45 -8.30 43.21 28.60
C SER A 45 -7.47 44.42 29.09
N HIS A 46 -7.63 45.51 28.33
CA HIS A 46 -7.86 46.89 28.77
C HIS A 46 -6.93 47.53 29.82
N ARG A 47 -6.07 48.46 29.38
CA ARG A 47 -6.12 49.91 29.69
C ARG A 47 -4.82 50.58 29.21
N ARG A 48 -4.93 51.44 28.18
CA ARG A 48 -4.60 52.88 28.17
C ARG A 48 -3.33 53.29 28.94
N GLY A 49 -2.30 53.63 28.17
CA GLY A 49 -1.87 55.02 27.96
C GLY A 49 -0.89 55.66 28.96
N GLY A 50 0.20 56.21 28.42
CA GLY A 50 0.70 57.54 28.84
C GLY A 50 2.09 57.61 29.48
N GLN A 51 3.01 58.17 28.70
CA GLN A 51 4.02 59.20 29.07
C GLN A 51 5.23 58.90 29.98
N ALA A 52 6.40 59.04 29.34
CA ALA A 52 7.43 60.07 29.56
C ALA A 52 8.47 59.97 30.71
N ASP A 53 9.72 60.15 30.25
CA ASP A 53 10.82 60.96 30.79
C ASP A 53 11.85 60.45 31.83
N ALA A 54 13.11 60.64 31.39
CA ALA A 54 14.29 61.15 32.09
C ALA A 54 15.00 60.32 33.19
N GLY A 55 16.19 59.82 32.83
CA GLY A 55 17.47 60.47 33.19
C GLY A 55 17.99 60.46 34.64
N TRP A 56 19.19 59.88 34.80
CA TRP A 56 20.29 60.25 35.73
C TRP A 56 20.20 59.91 37.23
N MET A 57 21.07 59.00 37.73
CA MET A 57 22.33 59.31 38.43
C MET A 57 22.93 58.07 39.14
N ARG A 58 24.26 58.02 39.16
CA ARG A 58 25.14 57.07 39.86
C ARG A 58 25.21 57.39 41.36
N LYS A 59 25.45 56.37 42.20
CA LYS A 59 26.35 56.48 43.36
C LYS A 59 26.96 55.11 43.71
N GLU A 60 28.28 55.10 43.78
CA GLU A 60 29.13 54.02 44.32
C GLU A 60 29.10 54.05 45.86
N GLU A 61 29.29 52.90 46.50
CA GLU A 61 30.05 52.78 47.76
C GLU A 61 30.49 51.32 47.99
N ALA A 62 31.56 51.15 48.78
CA ALA A 62 32.62 50.17 48.56
C ALA A 62 32.62 48.92 49.49
N SER A 63 33.35 47.88 49.01
CA SER A 63 34.07 46.74 49.65
C SER A 63 34.47 46.92 51.14
N PRO A 64 34.80 45.88 51.99
CA PRO A 64 35.58 44.69 51.60
C PRO A 64 35.51 43.34 52.39
N GLN A 65 35.97 42.30 51.65
CA GLN A 65 36.90 41.21 52.03
C GLN A 65 36.52 39.99 52.92
N ARG A 66 36.62 38.83 52.24
CA ARG A 66 37.43 37.61 52.53
C ARG A 66 37.01 36.66 53.65
N GLY A 67 36.66 35.43 53.23
CA GLY A 67 36.82 34.21 54.04
C GLY A 67 35.92 33.05 53.65
N LEU A 68 36.05 32.44 52.45
CA LEU A 68 35.29 31.23 52.13
C LEU A 68 36.02 30.30 51.14
N ARG A 69 36.90 29.44 51.67
CA ARG A 69 37.51 28.33 50.90
C ARG A 69 37.80 27.10 51.78
N VAL A 70 36.80 26.55 52.48
CA VAL A 70 36.91 25.16 53.00
C VAL A 70 35.58 24.40 53.00
N VAL A 71 34.41 25.05 53.05
CA VAL A 71 33.13 24.32 53.29
C VAL A 71 32.44 23.77 52.01
N ARG A 72 32.96 24.06 50.80
CA ARG A 72 32.31 23.64 49.54
C ARG A 72 32.67 22.23 49.02
N PHE A 73 33.60 21.51 49.65
CA PHE A 73 33.98 20.16 49.19
C PHE A 73 33.33 19.01 49.97
N ALA A 74 32.71 19.27 51.13
CA ALA A 74 32.05 18.22 51.92
C ALA A 74 30.59 17.94 51.50
N LEU A 75 29.89 18.93 50.93
CA LEU A 75 28.48 18.77 50.53
C LEU A 75 28.29 18.11 49.16
N SER A 76 29.27 18.24 48.25
CA SER A 76 29.21 17.65 46.91
C SER A 76 29.44 16.12 46.92
N GLY A 77 30.22 15.61 47.89
CA GLY A 77 30.47 14.18 48.03
C GLY A 77 29.28 13.38 48.56
N VAL A 78 28.50 13.97 49.47
CA VAL A 78 27.31 13.34 50.07
C VAL A 78 26.16 13.26 49.06
N CYS A 79 25.97 14.27 48.21
CA CYS A 79 24.98 14.22 47.13
C CYS A 79 25.32 13.18 46.05
N LEU A 80 26.61 12.98 45.71
CA LEU A 80 27.00 11.98 44.71
C LEU A 80 26.76 10.55 45.22
N LEU A 81 27.07 10.28 46.48
CA LEU A 81 26.82 8.98 47.12
C LEU A 81 25.33 8.68 47.29
N ALA A 82 24.51 9.70 47.62
CA ALA A 82 23.06 9.56 47.68
C ALA A 82 22.44 9.27 46.30
N VAL A 83 22.93 9.91 45.24
CA VAL A 83 22.46 9.65 43.86
C VAL A 83 22.86 8.24 43.39
N ILE A 84 24.07 7.76 43.73
CA ILE A 84 24.51 6.39 43.40
C ILE A 84 23.71 5.33 44.18
N LEU A 85 23.37 5.59 45.45
CA LEU A 85 22.54 4.68 46.25
C LEU A 85 21.08 4.66 45.78
N VAL A 86 20.53 5.80 45.33
CA VAL A 86 19.19 5.87 44.75
C VAL A 86 19.13 5.20 43.37
N THR A 87 20.17 5.27 42.53
CA THR A 87 20.21 4.54 41.26
C THR A 87 20.50 3.03 41.42
N ALA A 88 21.12 2.62 42.52
CA ALA A 88 21.30 1.20 42.86
C ALA A 88 20.02 0.56 43.43
N VAL A 89 19.19 1.31 44.18
CA VAL A 89 17.91 0.83 44.74
C VAL A 89 16.74 0.99 43.76
N PHE A 90 16.80 1.98 42.86
CA PHE A 90 15.86 2.16 41.73
C PHE A 90 16.46 1.77 40.38
N SER A 91 17.48 0.91 40.36
CA SER A 91 17.63 0.06 39.19
C SER A 91 16.34 -0.73 39.10
N PRO A 92 15.58 -0.69 37.98
CA PRO A 92 14.56 -1.68 37.78
C PRO A 92 15.34 -2.98 37.83
N SER A 93 15.19 -3.71 38.93
CA SER A 93 15.49 -5.12 39.00
C SER A 93 14.70 -5.67 37.84
N GLY A 94 15.40 -5.88 36.72
CA GLY A 94 14.81 -6.38 35.52
C GLY A 94 14.17 -7.67 35.96
N ARG A 95 12.83 -7.64 36.10
CA ARG A 95 12.05 -8.87 36.08
C ARG A 95 12.62 -9.61 34.89
N PRO A 96 13.14 -10.83 35.06
CA PRO A 96 13.68 -11.57 33.93
C PRO A 96 12.60 -11.49 32.85
N HIS A 97 12.94 -10.84 31.74
CA HIS A 97 12.09 -10.85 30.55
C HIS A 97 11.75 -12.31 30.36
N ASP A 98 10.47 -12.64 30.53
CA ASP A 98 10.00 -14.01 30.52
C ASP A 98 10.57 -14.68 29.27
N LYS A 99 11.51 -15.62 29.46
CA LYS A 99 12.31 -16.22 28.39
C LYS A 99 11.50 -17.21 27.57
N THR A 100 10.24 -16.90 27.28
CA THR A 100 9.33 -17.79 26.57
C THR A 100 8.40 -17.01 25.64
N GLY A 101 8.97 -16.35 24.62
CA GLY A 101 8.18 -15.88 23.48
C GLY A 101 7.47 -17.07 22.80
N CYS A 102 6.27 -16.82 22.25
CA CYS A 102 5.45 -17.87 21.64
C CYS A 102 6.16 -18.54 20.44
N GLU A 103 7.02 -17.79 19.75
CA GLU A 103 7.82 -18.25 18.62
C GLU A 103 8.87 -19.29 19.05
N LEU A 104 9.32 -19.25 20.30
CA LEU A 104 10.19 -20.29 20.87
C LEU A 104 9.44 -21.60 21.12
N ARG A 105 8.11 -21.58 21.19
CA ARG A 105 7.26 -22.77 21.36
C ARG A 105 6.50 -23.15 20.09
N GLY A 106 6.65 -22.38 19.01
CA GLY A 106 5.88 -22.56 17.76
C GLY A 106 4.37 -22.47 17.97
N ASN A 107 3.91 -21.67 18.94
CA ASN A 107 2.51 -21.64 19.35
C ASN A 107 1.91 -20.23 19.37
N CYS A 108 2.41 -19.31 18.54
CA CYS A 108 1.85 -17.96 18.44
C CYS A 108 0.41 -17.99 17.91
N THR A 109 -0.52 -17.37 18.65
CA THR A 109 -1.97 -17.40 18.35
C THR A 109 -2.54 -16.06 17.89
N GLY A 110 -1.80 -14.96 18.02
CA GLY A 110 -2.28 -13.62 17.64
C GLY A 110 -2.71 -13.55 16.18
N ASP A 111 -3.74 -12.76 15.87
CA ASP A 111 -4.15 -12.55 14.48
C ASP A 111 -3.14 -11.69 13.73
N VAL A 112 -2.63 -12.27 12.65
CA VAL A 112 -1.55 -11.72 11.81
C VAL A 112 -1.99 -11.61 10.35
N SER A 113 -3.25 -11.94 10.05
CA SER A 113 -3.78 -11.93 8.68
C SER A 113 -3.73 -10.56 8.02
N HIS A 114 -3.75 -9.49 8.82
CA HIS A 114 -3.60 -8.10 8.36
C HIS A 114 -2.14 -7.61 8.28
N LEU A 115 -1.17 -8.51 8.52
CA LEU A 115 0.28 -8.26 8.49
C LEU A 115 0.97 -9.10 7.40
N TRP A 116 0.24 -9.52 6.38
CA TRP A 116 0.77 -10.33 5.28
C TRP A 116 1.07 -9.51 4.02
N GLY A 117 1.14 -8.18 4.13
CA GLY A 117 1.32 -7.29 2.98
C GLY A 117 0.24 -7.53 1.92
N GLN A 118 0.66 -7.63 0.65
CA GLN A 118 -0.24 -7.94 -0.47
C GLN A 118 -0.85 -9.35 -0.40
N TYR A 119 -0.42 -10.23 0.50
CA TYR A 119 -1.02 -11.56 0.68
C TYR A 119 -2.09 -11.60 1.77
N SER A 120 -2.34 -10.47 2.45
CA SER A 120 -3.47 -10.32 3.36
C SER A 120 -4.76 -10.50 2.57
N PRO A 121 -5.73 -11.32 3.03
CA PRO A 121 -7.13 -11.19 2.61
C PRO A 121 -7.60 -9.73 2.74
N TYR A 122 -8.56 -9.30 1.93
CA TYR A 122 -9.13 -7.98 2.09
C TYR A 122 -9.68 -7.78 3.51
N PHE A 123 -9.44 -6.59 4.06
CA PHE A 123 -10.09 -6.08 5.26
C PHE A 123 -10.33 -4.58 5.10
N SER A 124 -11.38 -4.07 5.76
CA SER A 124 -11.67 -2.64 5.82
C SER A 124 -10.58 -1.93 6.63
N VAL A 125 -9.97 -0.88 6.06
CA VAL A 125 -8.81 -0.22 6.67
C VAL A 125 -9.24 1.05 7.43
N PRO A 126 -8.58 1.40 8.55
CA PRO A 126 -8.97 2.56 9.36
C PRO A 126 -9.04 3.87 8.57
N SER A 127 -10.20 4.53 8.61
CA SER A 127 -10.44 5.83 8.00
C SER A 127 -10.43 6.94 9.05
N GLY A 128 -9.87 8.11 8.71
CA GLY A 128 -10.00 9.32 9.52
C GLY A 128 -11.26 10.13 9.24
N MET A 129 -11.98 9.79 8.15
CA MET A 129 -13.22 10.43 7.71
C MET A 129 -14.29 9.36 7.50
N ASP A 130 -15.57 9.72 7.71
CA ASP A 130 -16.69 8.79 7.53
C ASP A 130 -16.84 8.37 6.06
N PRO A 131 -16.73 7.06 5.75
CA PRO A 131 -16.84 6.56 4.38
C PRO A 131 -18.28 6.52 3.84
N ARG A 132 -19.30 6.75 4.67
CA ARG A 132 -20.70 6.77 4.20
C ARG A 132 -20.93 7.91 3.22
N VAL A 133 -21.90 7.73 2.32
CA VAL A 133 -22.39 8.84 1.47
C VAL A 133 -22.96 9.91 2.41
N PRO A 134 -22.50 11.18 2.33
CA PRO A 134 -22.98 12.20 3.24
C PRO A 134 -24.48 12.47 3.07
N ALA A 135 -25.16 12.83 4.16
CA ALA A 135 -26.57 13.19 4.11
C ALA A 135 -26.80 14.37 3.16
N GLY A 136 -27.88 14.32 2.38
CA GLY A 136 -28.19 15.33 1.36
C GLY A 136 -27.30 15.27 0.12
N CYS A 137 -26.51 14.21 -0.06
CA CYS A 137 -25.75 13.94 -1.29
C CYS A 137 -26.31 12.74 -2.05
N GLU A 138 -26.28 12.84 -3.37
CA GLU A 138 -26.62 11.77 -4.32
C GLU A 138 -25.39 11.42 -5.16
N VAL A 139 -25.02 10.14 -5.19
CA VAL A 139 -23.91 9.65 -6.02
C VAL A 139 -24.39 9.56 -7.48
N THR A 140 -23.68 10.22 -8.39
CA THR A 140 -23.99 10.30 -9.83
C THR A 140 -23.10 9.40 -10.68
N PHE A 141 -21.99 8.91 -10.12
CA PHE A 141 -21.02 8.03 -10.77
C PHE A 141 -20.28 7.21 -9.71
N ALA A 142 -20.02 5.93 -10.01
CA ALA A 142 -19.10 5.11 -9.22
C ALA A 142 -18.24 4.21 -10.12
N GLN A 143 -16.93 4.22 -9.89
CA GLN A 143 -15.99 3.31 -10.52
C GLN A 143 -15.26 2.49 -9.46
N VAL A 144 -15.20 1.17 -9.64
CA VAL A 144 -14.32 0.28 -8.88
C VAL A 144 -13.09 -0.09 -9.70
N LEU A 145 -11.91 0.03 -9.09
CA LEU A 145 -10.69 -0.66 -9.52
C LEU A 145 -10.38 -1.75 -8.49
N SER A 146 -10.44 -3.01 -8.90
CA SER A 146 -10.28 -4.16 -8.02
C SER A 146 -9.08 -5.02 -8.38
N ARG A 147 -8.38 -5.52 -7.37
CA ARG A 147 -7.44 -6.64 -7.54
C ARG A 147 -8.20 -7.95 -7.63
N HIS A 148 -7.57 -8.96 -8.23
CA HIS A 148 -8.00 -10.34 -8.09
C HIS A 148 -8.08 -10.81 -6.62
N GLY A 149 -8.89 -11.84 -6.35
CA GLY A 149 -9.04 -12.46 -5.03
C GLY A 149 -7.82 -13.28 -4.58
N ALA A 150 -7.90 -13.89 -3.40
CA ALA A 150 -6.86 -14.76 -2.88
C ALA A 150 -6.57 -15.94 -3.82
N ARG A 151 -5.28 -16.15 -4.10
CA ARG A 151 -4.82 -17.13 -5.08
C ARG A 151 -3.77 -18.06 -4.50
N TRP A 152 -3.54 -19.15 -5.21
CA TRP A 152 -2.36 -19.99 -5.04
C TRP A 152 -1.07 -19.22 -5.36
N PRO A 153 0.11 -19.69 -4.89
CA PRO A 153 1.39 -19.13 -5.31
C PRO A 153 1.55 -19.17 -6.83
N THR A 154 2.36 -18.26 -7.38
CA THR A 154 2.69 -18.38 -8.80
C THR A 154 3.55 -19.59 -9.05
N ARG A 155 3.58 -20.14 -10.27
CA ARG A 155 4.44 -21.31 -10.61
C ARG A 155 5.88 -21.19 -10.07
N ARG A 156 6.52 -20.04 -10.30
CA ARG A 156 7.89 -19.77 -9.83
C ARG A 156 8.00 -19.81 -8.31
N ARG A 157 7.07 -19.15 -7.60
CA ARG A 157 7.06 -19.11 -6.13
C ARG A 157 6.72 -20.47 -5.53
N SER A 158 5.81 -21.23 -6.15
CA SER A 158 5.45 -22.56 -5.70
C SER A 158 6.64 -23.52 -5.75
N ALA A 159 7.44 -23.46 -6.82
CA ALA A 159 8.68 -24.23 -6.93
C ALA A 159 9.72 -23.82 -5.86
N GLU A 160 9.86 -22.52 -5.58
CA GLU A 160 10.73 -22.01 -4.52
C GLU A 160 10.30 -22.51 -3.13
N TYR A 161 9.02 -22.39 -2.78
CA TYR A 161 8.50 -22.83 -1.49
C TYR A 161 8.66 -24.34 -1.29
N ARG A 162 8.36 -25.13 -2.33
CA ARG A 162 8.59 -26.58 -2.32
C ARG A 162 10.07 -26.90 -2.07
N ALA A 163 10.98 -26.25 -2.80
CA ALA A 163 12.42 -26.49 -2.63
C ALA A 163 12.91 -26.13 -1.22
N VAL A 164 12.39 -25.06 -0.62
CA VAL A 164 12.71 -24.68 0.77
C VAL A 164 12.24 -25.73 1.77
N VAL A 165 10.98 -26.19 1.65
CA VAL A 165 10.42 -27.23 2.53
C VAL A 165 11.19 -28.54 2.40
N GLU A 166 11.41 -29.02 1.17
CA GLU A 166 12.18 -30.25 0.92
C GLU A 166 13.63 -30.12 1.39
N GLY A 167 14.23 -28.94 1.25
CA GLY A 167 15.55 -28.61 1.77
C GLY A 167 15.62 -28.72 3.29
N ILE A 168 14.63 -28.15 3.99
CA ILE A 168 14.49 -28.27 5.45
C ILE A 168 14.33 -29.74 5.85
N GLN A 169 13.42 -30.47 5.20
CA GLN A 169 13.13 -31.87 5.54
C GLN A 169 14.32 -32.80 5.33
N ARG A 170 15.09 -32.59 4.27
CA ARG A 170 16.29 -33.37 3.96
C ARG A 170 17.47 -33.08 4.90
N ALA A 171 17.63 -31.83 5.33
CA ALA A 171 18.77 -31.41 6.14
C ALA A 171 18.53 -31.53 7.66
N THR A 172 17.27 -31.48 8.10
CA THR A 172 16.94 -31.44 9.52
C THR A 172 17.03 -32.83 10.17
N THR A 173 17.91 -32.95 11.15
CA THR A 173 18.12 -34.17 11.95
C THR A 173 17.27 -34.21 13.21
N SER A 174 16.85 -33.04 13.72
CA SER A 174 16.03 -32.93 14.92
C SER A 174 15.14 -31.69 14.83
N TYR A 175 13.85 -31.92 15.05
CA TYR A 175 12.81 -30.90 15.09
C TYR A 175 12.50 -30.57 16.55
N GLY A 176 12.63 -29.30 16.93
CA GLY A 176 12.32 -28.83 18.27
C GLY A 176 10.83 -28.64 18.49
N ALA A 177 10.41 -28.61 19.76
CA ALA A 177 9.03 -28.37 20.17
C ALA A 177 8.37 -27.19 19.43
N GLY A 178 7.22 -27.47 18.81
CA GLY A 178 6.39 -26.56 18.01
C GLY A 178 6.69 -26.55 16.50
N TYR A 179 7.76 -27.23 16.07
CA TYR A 179 8.25 -27.24 14.68
C TYR A 179 8.15 -28.62 14.03
N GLU A 180 7.72 -29.64 14.79
CA GLU A 180 7.71 -31.05 14.36
C GLU A 180 6.80 -31.31 13.15
N PHE A 181 5.74 -30.52 12.99
CA PHE A 181 4.82 -30.66 11.85
C PHE A 181 5.55 -30.52 10.51
N ILE A 182 6.67 -29.80 10.45
CA ILE A 182 7.45 -29.60 9.21
C ILE A 182 8.04 -30.93 8.72
N ARG A 183 8.31 -31.89 9.62
CA ARG A 183 8.83 -33.22 9.23
C ARG A 183 7.88 -33.94 8.29
N ASP A 184 6.60 -33.87 8.60
CA ASP A 184 5.55 -34.65 7.94
C ASP A 184 4.66 -33.75 7.03
N TYR A 185 5.01 -32.46 6.88
CA TYR A 185 4.29 -31.52 6.04
C TYR A 185 4.47 -31.86 4.55
N GLU A 186 3.36 -32.08 3.86
CA GLU A 186 3.33 -32.31 2.43
C GLU A 186 2.97 -31.02 1.69
N TYR A 187 3.85 -30.58 0.78
CA TYR A 187 3.59 -29.39 -0.01
C TYR A 187 2.48 -29.65 -1.05
N GLY A 188 1.27 -29.16 -0.76
CA GLY A 188 0.06 -29.40 -1.57
C GLY A 188 -0.52 -28.18 -2.29
N LEU A 189 0.16 -27.03 -2.27
CA LEU A 189 -0.39 -25.80 -2.85
C LEU A 189 -0.52 -25.88 -4.39
N GLY A 190 -1.67 -25.42 -4.89
CA GLY A 190 -1.93 -25.23 -6.33
C GLY A 190 -1.07 -24.13 -6.97
N LEU A 191 -1.39 -23.75 -8.20
CA LEU A 191 -0.64 -22.76 -8.98
C LEU A 191 -1.56 -21.68 -9.55
N ASP A 192 -1.14 -20.42 -9.41
CA ASP A 192 -1.61 -19.20 -10.10
C ASP A 192 -3.09 -18.79 -9.92
N GLU A 193 -4.01 -19.75 -9.95
CA GLU A 193 -5.47 -19.57 -9.94
C GLU A 193 -6.01 -19.12 -8.58
N LEU A 194 -7.26 -18.65 -8.59
CA LEU A 194 -7.96 -18.29 -7.36
C LEU A 194 -8.20 -19.52 -6.48
N THR A 195 -8.04 -19.31 -5.18
CA THR A 195 -8.55 -20.23 -4.16
C THR A 195 -10.07 -20.11 -4.05
N ALA A 196 -10.72 -21.06 -3.39
CA ALA A 196 -12.15 -20.97 -3.09
C ALA A 196 -12.48 -19.73 -2.24
N LEU A 197 -11.59 -19.34 -1.31
CA LEU A 197 -11.71 -18.09 -0.57
C LEU A 197 -11.64 -16.88 -1.52
N GLY A 198 -10.70 -16.87 -2.45
CA GLY A 198 -10.54 -15.77 -3.41
C GLY A 198 -11.77 -15.56 -4.29
N GLN A 199 -12.41 -16.64 -4.75
CA GLN A 199 -13.66 -16.54 -5.51
C GLN A 199 -14.78 -15.92 -4.67
N ARG A 200 -14.94 -16.36 -3.41
CA ARG A 200 -15.92 -15.77 -2.47
C ARG A 200 -15.66 -14.30 -2.17
N GLN A 201 -14.40 -13.93 -1.92
CA GLN A 201 -14.03 -12.52 -1.70
C GLN A 201 -14.47 -11.62 -2.85
N MET A 202 -14.37 -12.11 -4.09
CA MET A 202 -14.79 -11.34 -5.25
C MET A 202 -16.31 -11.24 -5.37
N ALA A 203 -17.05 -12.32 -5.11
CA ALA A 203 -18.51 -12.27 -5.03
C ALA A 203 -19.00 -11.32 -3.91
N GLU A 204 -18.42 -11.41 -2.72
CA GLU A 204 -18.69 -10.50 -1.60
C GLU A 204 -18.34 -9.05 -1.95
N SER A 205 -17.25 -8.80 -2.68
CA SER A 205 -16.88 -7.47 -3.17
C SER A 205 -17.88 -6.92 -4.18
N GLY A 206 -18.46 -7.78 -5.03
CA GLY A 206 -19.56 -7.43 -5.95
C GLY A 206 -20.82 -7.03 -5.22
N ALA A 207 -21.24 -7.86 -4.26
CA ALA A 207 -22.39 -7.59 -3.40
C ALA A 207 -22.20 -6.28 -2.61
N ALA A 208 -21.02 -6.07 -2.02
CA ALA A 208 -20.70 -4.85 -1.26
C ALA A 208 -20.73 -3.58 -2.14
N PHE A 209 -20.27 -3.67 -3.40
CA PHE A 209 -20.37 -2.55 -4.34
C PHE A 209 -21.83 -2.22 -4.68
N PHE A 210 -22.65 -3.24 -4.93
CA PHE A 210 -24.09 -3.05 -5.13
C PHE A 210 -24.74 -2.39 -3.91
N GLU A 211 -24.51 -2.91 -2.71
CA GLU A 211 -25.10 -2.38 -1.48
C GLU A 211 -24.72 -0.92 -1.24
N ARG A 212 -23.45 -0.58 -1.47
CA ARG A 212 -22.97 0.79 -1.32
C ARG A 212 -23.60 1.77 -2.30
N TYR A 213 -23.84 1.33 -3.54
CA TYR A 213 -24.32 2.16 -4.64
C TYR A 213 -25.71 1.75 -5.13
N GLU A 214 -26.53 1.19 -4.24
CA GLU A 214 -27.81 0.53 -4.60
C GLU A 214 -28.73 1.47 -5.39
N ALA A 215 -28.90 2.71 -4.93
CA ALA A 215 -29.73 3.70 -5.61
C ALA A 215 -29.24 3.99 -7.04
N LEU A 216 -27.92 4.15 -7.22
CA LEU A 216 -27.31 4.40 -8.52
C LEU A 216 -27.42 3.17 -9.44
N ALA A 217 -27.17 1.97 -8.90
CA ALA A 217 -27.26 0.70 -9.62
C ALA A 217 -28.68 0.41 -10.09
N ARG A 218 -29.68 0.57 -9.23
CA ARG A 218 -31.09 0.38 -9.60
C ARG A 218 -31.53 1.41 -10.64
N ALA A 219 -31.12 2.67 -10.50
CA ALA A 219 -31.41 3.69 -11.49
C ALA A 219 -30.75 3.39 -12.85
N ALA A 220 -29.51 2.87 -12.84
CA ALA A 220 -28.78 2.50 -14.04
C ALA A 220 -29.44 1.31 -14.76
N ALA A 221 -29.84 0.26 -14.04
CA ALA A 221 -30.58 -0.87 -14.61
C ALA A 221 -31.93 -0.44 -15.21
N ALA A 222 -32.69 0.43 -14.52
CA ALA A 222 -33.94 0.97 -15.05
C ALA A 222 -33.76 1.75 -16.36
N ALA A 223 -32.55 2.27 -16.61
CA ALA A 223 -32.19 3.00 -17.83
C ALA A 223 -31.50 2.10 -18.88
N ALA A 224 -31.46 0.78 -18.70
CA ALA A 224 -30.68 -0.15 -19.53
C ALA A 224 -29.19 0.25 -19.65
N ASP A 225 -28.63 0.77 -18.55
CA ASP A 225 -27.25 1.25 -18.40
C ASP A 225 -26.44 0.33 -17.46
N PRO A 226 -26.17 -0.93 -17.83
CA PRO A 226 -25.45 -1.85 -16.95
C PRO A 226 -24.02 -1.37 -16.68
N PRO A 227 -23.38 -1.81 -15.58
CA PRO A 227 -21.98 -1.53 -15.32
C PRO A 227 -21.10 -1.91 -16.52
N PHE A 228 -20.18 -1.03 -16.92
CA PHE A 228 -19.17 -1.38 -17.92
C PHE A 228 -17.98 -2.06 -17.24
N ILE A 229 -17.66 -3.29 -17.68
CA ILE A 229 -16.70 -4.15 -16.99
C ILE A 229 -15.50 -4.46 -17.88
N ARG A 230 -14.29 -4.22 -17.35
CA ARG A 230 -13.02 -4.63 -18.00
C ARG A 230 -12.17 -5.47 -17.07
N ALA A 231 -11.42 -6.41 -17.62
CA ALA A 231 -10.46 -7.22 -16.88
C ALA A 231 -9.13 -7.31 -17.62
N SER A 232 -8.02 -7.22 -16.90
CA SER A 232 -6.73 -7.61 -17.46
C SER A 232 -6.71 -9.12 -17.76
N GLY A 233 -6.03 -9.51 -18.84
CA GLY A 233 -6.08 -10.80 -19.51
C GLY A 233 -5.42 -11.97 -18.80
N SER A 234 -5.34 -11.93 -17.47
CA SER A 234 -4.90 -13.04 -16.63
C SER A 234 -6.09 -13.88 -16.15
N SER A 235 -5.97 -15.21 -16.18
CA SER A 235 -7.04 -16.15 -15.76
C SER A 235 -7.64 -15.79 -14.39
N ARG A 236 -6.78 -15.55 -13.39
CA ARG A 236 -7.19 -15.15 -12.04
C ARG A 236 -7.93 -13.81 -11.98
N VAL A 237 -7.60 -12.87 -12.87
CA VAL A 237 -8.21 -11.53 -12.92
C VAL A 237 -9.57 -11.61 -13.62
N VAL A 238 -9.64 -12.33 -14.76
CA VAL A 238 -10.90 -12.61 -15.46
C VAL A 238 -11.87 -13.38 -14.55
N MET A 239 -11.41 -14.43 -13.88
CA MET A 239 -12.24 -15.18 -12.92
C MET A 239 -12.71 -14.30 -11.76
N SER A 240 -11.86 -13.37 -11.30
CA SER A 240 -12.24 -12.41 -10.25
C SER A 240 -13.34 -11.46 -10.72
N ALA A 241 -13.22 -10.94 -11.95
CA ALA A 241 -14.25 -10.11 -12.57
C ALA A 241 -15.58 -10.86 -12.69
N GLN A 242 -15.54 -12.12 -13.15
CA GLN A 242 -16.73 -12.96 -13.28
C GLN A 242 -17.42 -13.21 -11.93
N ASN A 243 -16.66 -13.53 -10.87
CA ASN A 243 -17.22 -13.74 -9.53
C ASN A 243 -17.78 -12.44 -8.94
N TRP A 244 -17.11 -11.31 -9.16
CA TRP A 244 -17.61 -10.01 -8.76
C TRP A 244 -18.92 -9.66 -9.48
N THR A 245 -19.01 -9.88 -10.79
CA THR A 245 -20.23 -9.66 -11.56
C THR A 245 -21.38 -10.50 -11.03
N ARG A 246 -21.14 -11.80 -10.75
CA ARG A 246 -22.14 -12.68 -10.13
C ARG A 246 -22.64 -12.12 -8.80
N GLY A 247 -21.74 -11.82 -7.87
CA GLY A 247 -22.13 -11.30 -6.55
C GLY A 247 -22.85 -9.95 -6.61
N PHE A 248 -22.50 -9.08 -7.56
CA PHE A 248 -23.21 -7.82 -7.80
C PHE A 248 -24.67 -8.05 -8.22
N TYR A 249 -24.91 -8.89 -9.23
CA TYR A 249 -26.25 -9.16 -9.76
C TYR A 249 -27.10 -10.03 -8.82
N GLU A 250 -26.52 -11.07 -8.20
CA GLU A 250 -27.20 -11.89 -7.20
C GLU A 250 -27.73 -11.03 -6.03
N ARG A 251 -26.92 -10.06 -5.58
CA ARG A 251 -27.34 -9.13 -4.52
C ARG A 251 -28.38 -8.12 -5.00
N MET A 252 -28.32 -7.71 -6.26
CA MET A 252 -29.26 -6.79 -6.89
C MET A 252 -30.67 -7.35 -7.01
N GLU A 253 -30.76 -8.64 -7.36
CA GLU A 253 -32.01 -9.40 -7.56
C GLU A 253 -32.67 -9.84 -6.23
N GLY A 254 -32.00 -9.65 -5.09
CA GLY A 254 -32.55 -9.91 -3.76
C GLY A 254 -32.16 -11.24 -3.13
N GLY A 255 -31.11 -11.90 -3.62
CA GLY A 255 -30.47 -13.05 -2.96
C GLY A 255 -31.31 -14.34 -2.86
N GLY A 256 -32.48 -14.39 -3.48
CA GLY A 256 -33.26 -15.62 -3.64
C GLY A 256 -33.03 -16.16 -5.03
N GLY A 257 -32.73 -17.46 -5.15
CA GLY A 257 -32.75 -18.20 -6.41
C GLY A 257 -34.15 -18.23 -7.02
N GLY A 258 -34.59 -17.07 -7.52
CA GLY A 258 -35.73 -16.93 -8.39
C GLY A 258 -35.42 -17.60 -9.71
N ASP A 259 -36.38 -18.41 -10.16
CA ASP A 259 -36.33 -19.26 -11.35
C ASP A 259 -35.62 -18.56 -12.52
N GLY A 260 -34.43 -19.07 -12.88
CA GLY A 260 -33.55 -18.71 -14.00
C GLY A 260 -34.01 -17.60 -14.95
N GLY A 261 -33.99 -16.35 -14.48
CA GLY A 261 -34.05 -15.20 -15.37
C GLY A 261 -32.72 -15.06 -16.11
N ASP A 262 -32.59 -15.70 -17.28
CA ASP A 262 -31.43 -15.67 -18.18
C ASP A 262 -31.03 -14.26 -18.70
N GLY A 263 -31.64 -13.18 -18.20
CA GLY A 263 -31.70 -11.89 -18.86
C GLY A 263 -30.41 -11.07 -18.88
N ASP A 264 -29.69 -10.94 -17.76
CA ASP A 264 -28.62 -9.94 -17.62
C ASP A 264 -27.27 -10.50 -17.16
N LEU A 265 -27.21 -11.52 -16.30
CA LEU A 265 -25.94 -12.10 -15.85
C LEU A 265 -25.15 -12.76 -17.01
N PRO A 266 -25.76 -13.60 -17.89
CA PRO A 266 -25.06 -14.12 -19.06
C PRO A 266 -24.55 -13.01 -19.99
N ARG A 267 -25.30 -11.91 -20.13
CA ARG A 267 -24.95 -10.76 -20.98
C ARG A 267 -23.80 -9.93 -20.40
N ALA A 268 -23.86 -9.55 -19.12
CA ALA A 268 -22.79 -8.78 -18.47
C ALA A 268 -21.47 -9.57 -18.42
N LEU A 269 -21.54 -10.90 -18.31
CA LEU A 269 -20.37 -11.77 -18.42
C LEU A 269 -19.84 -11.84 -19.86
N ALA A 270 -20.72 -11.85 -20.87
CA ALA A 270 -20.34 -11.87 -22.29
C ALA A 270 -19.79 -10.53 -22.79
N ASP A 271 -20.30 -9.41 -22.28
CA ASP A 271 -19.93 -8.05 -22.69
C ASP A 271 -18.65 -7.53 -21.98
N MET A 272 -18.04 -8.34 -21.10
CA MET A 272 -16.80 -7.99 -20.40
C MET A 272 -15.63 -7.84 -21.38
N LEU A 273 -14.97 -6.67 -21.35
CA LEU A 273 -13.80 -6.42 -22.18
C LEU A 273 -12.53 -6.95 -21.50
N ILE A 274 -11.93 -7.98 -22.11
CA ILE A 274 -10.66 -8.55 -21.65
C ILE A 274 -9.49 -7.89 -22.39
N LEU A 275 -8.58 -7.27 -21.64
CA LEU A 275 -7.39 -6.60 -22.16
C LEU A 275 -6.19 -7.57 -22.12
N PRO A 276 -5.60 -7.97 -23.26
CA PRO A 276 -4.44 -8.87 -23.28
C PRO A 276 -3.27 -8.40 -22.40
N GLU A 277 -2.57 -9.35 -21.80
CA GLU A 277 -1.31 -9.15 -21.09
C GLU A 277 -0.15 -9.62 -21.98
N THR A 278 0.23 -8.80 -22.95
CA THR A 278 1.38 -9.07 -23.81
C THR A 278 2.26 -7.83 -23.94
N ASP A 279 3.55 -8.03 -24.22
CA ASP A 279 4.51 -6.93 -24.34
C ASP A 279 4.16 -5.92 -25.44
N GLN A 280 3.36 -6.33 -26.43
CA GLN A 280 2.95 -5.51 -27.56
C GLN A 280 1.56 -4.87 -27.40
N PHE A 281 0.87 -5.14 -26.28
CA PHE A 281 -0.48 -4.64 -26.05
C PHE A 281 -0.48 -3.51 -25.01
N ASN A 282 -0.97 -2.34 -25.40
CA ASN A 282 -1.20 -1.24 -24.49
C ASN A 282 -2.38 -1.58 -23.55
N ASN A 283 -2.08 -1.88 -22.30
CA ASN A 283 -3.02 -2.25 -21.27
C ASN A 283 -2.89 -1.27 -20.09
N THR A 284 -3.98 -0.62 -19.69
CA THR A 284 -3.99 0.29 -18.54
C THR A 284 -4.19 -0.44 -17.20
N LEU A 285 -4.54 -1.74 -17.25
CA LEU A 285 -4.81 -2.62 -16.11
C LEU A 285 -3.68 -3.63 -15.83
N GLU A 286 -2.61 -3.60 -16.61
CA GLU A 286 -1.35 -4.32 -16.39
C GLU A 286 -0.19 -3.37 -16.73
N HIS A 287 0.92 -3.42 -16.00
CA HIS A 287 2.07 -2.60 -16.37
C HIS A 287 2.66 -3.13 -17.69
N VAL A 288 2.79 -2.24 -18.67
CA VAL A 288 3.32 -2.55 -20.01
C VAL A 288 4.81 -2.21 -20.10
N PRO A 289 5.54 -2.68 -21.13
CA PRO A 289 6.98 -2.48 -21.21
C PRO A 289 7.33 -0.99 -21.32
N CYS A 290 7.80 -0.45 -20.20
CA CYS A 290 8.60 0.75 -20.12
C CYS A 290 10.04 0.27 -19.88
N PRO A 291 10.89 0.12 -20.92
CA PRO A 291 12.22 -0.51 -20.79
C PRO A 291 13.07 0.05 -19.65
N ARG A 292 13.06 1.37 -19.43
CA ARG A 292 13.79 2.00 -18.32
C ARG A 292 13.21 1.69 -16.94
N PHE A 293 11.91 1.39 -16.84
CA PHE A 293 11.30 0.92 -15.60
C PHE A 293 11.68 -0.54 -15.34
N GLU A 294 11.64 -1.39 -16.37
CA GLU A 294 11.92 -2.84 -16.27
C GLU A 294 13.41 -3.17 -16.11
N ASP A 295 14.28 -2.51 -16.89
CA ASP A 295 15.70 -2.82 -17.03
C ASP A 295 16.64 -1.65 -16.70
N GLY A 296 16.08 -0.48 -16.40
CA GLY A 296 16.88 0.72 -16.13
C GLY A 296 17.50 0.78 -14.73
N PRO A 297 18.13 1.92 -14.36
CA PRO A 297 18.91 2.06 -13.11
C PRO A 297 18.13 1.76 -11.82
N HIS A 298 16.81 1.92 -11.87
CA HIS A 298 15.90 1.74 -10.74
C HIS A 298 15.19 0.38 -10.70
N ALA A 299 15.35 -0.49 -11.72
CA ALA A 299 14.73 -1.82 -11.76
C ALA A 299 15.06 -2.67 -10.51
N GLY A 300 16.31 -2.58 -10.03
CA GLY A 300 16.78 -3.27 -8.83
C GLY A 300 16.47 -2.58 -7.49
N LEU A 301 15.79 -1.42 -7.48
CA LEU A 301 15.62 -0.61 -6.27
C LEU A 301 14.81 -1.34 -5.20
N LYS A 302 13.69 -1.97 -5.57
CA LYS A 302 12.88 -2.79 -4.66
C LYS A 302 13.71 -3.88 -3.98
N ALA A 303 14.49 -4.62 -4.78
CA ALA A 303 15.31 -5.73 -4.29
C ALA A 303 16.40 -5.24 -3.32
N ARG A 304 17.06 -4.10 -3.62
CA ARG A 304 18.06 -3.48 -2.73
C ARG A 304 17.45 -3.05 -1.40
N LYS A 305 16.29 -2.39 -1.42
CA LYS A 305 15.59 -1.92 -0.20
C LYS A 305 15.10 -3.08 0.65
N GLN A 306 14.53 -4.11 0.02
CA GLN A 306 14.12 -5.34 0.68
C GLN A 306 15.30 -6.10 1.28
N ALA A 307 16.43 -6.22 0.56
CA ALA A 307 17.64 -6.86 1.07
C ALA A 307 18.19 -6.13 2.30
N ALA A 308 18.35 -4.81 2.22
CA ALA A 308 18.80 -4.00 3.35
C ALA A 308 17.88 -4.16 4.58
N TRP A 309 16.55 -4.22 4.37
CA TRP A 309 15.63 -4.47 5.47
C TRP A 309 15.76 -5.88 6.03
N ARG A 310 15.84 -6.93 5.18
CA ARG A 310 16.02 -8.32 5.65
C ARG A 310 17.21 -8.47 6.59
N GLU A 311 18.33 -7.82 6.32
CA GLU A 311 19.52 -7.84 7.20
C GLU A 311 19.24 -7.29 8.62
N VAL A 312 18.20 -6.49 8.80
CA VAL A 312 17.82 -5.92 10.11
C VAL A 312 16.92 -6.87 10.91
N TRP A 313 15.88 -7.43 10.29
CA TRP A 313 14.81 -8.13 11.03
C TRP A 313 14.83 -9.66 10.92
N ALA A 314 15.41 -10.22 9.84
CA ALA A 314 15.39 -11.66 9.60
C ALA A 314 16.51 -12.47 10.30
N PRO A 315 17.72 -11.94 10.63
CA PRO A 315 18.76 -12.76 11.26
C PRO A 315 18.38 -13.41 12.60
N PRO A 316 17.67 -12.73 13.52
CA PRO A 316 17.19 -13.38 14.74
C PRO A 316 16.24 -14.55 14.46
N ILE A 317 15.39 -14.42 13.43
CA ILE A 317 14.46 -15.46 12.98
C ILE A 317 15.23 -16.63 12.41
N LYS A 318 16.18 -16.39 11.48
CA LYS A 318 17.07 -17.42 10.91
C LYS A 318 17.70 -18.26 12.02
N ARG A 319 18.36 -17.61 12.98
CA ARG A 319 19.03 -18.30 14.10
C ARG A 319 18.06 -19.15 14.91
N ARG A 320 16.83 -18.67 15.15
CA ARG A 320 15.80 -19.46 15.85
C ARG A 320 15.38 -20.67 15.03
N LEU A 321 15.09 -20.49 13.74
CA LEU A 321 14.67 -21.58 12.85
C LEU A 321 15.75 -22.67 12.80
N GLU A 322 17.02 -22.32 12.60
CA GLU A 322 18.12 -23.29 12.55
C GLU A 322 18.40 -23.96 13.91
N ALA A 323 18.17 -23.26 15.02
CA ALA A 323 18.24 -23.88 16.35
C ALA A 323 17.11 -24.89 16.59
N LYS A 324 15.93 -24.64 16.03
CA LYS A 324 14.74 -25.50 16.11
C LYS A 324 14.71 -26.61 15.06
N LEU A 325 15.43 -26.43 13.95
CA LEU A 325 15.52 -27.35 12.83
C LEU A 325 17.00 -27.72 12.65
N ARG A 326 17.53 -28.51 13.58
CA ARG A 326 18.97 -28.77 13.66
C ARG A 326 19.47 -29.44 12.38
N GLY A 327 20.37 -28.77 11.66
CA GLY A 327 20.91 -29.21 10.38
C GLY A 327 20.41 -28.39 9.19
N ALA A 328 19.28 -27.70 9.33
CA ALA A 328 18.85 -26.71 8.34
C ALA A 328 19.86 -25.56 8.25
N ASN A 329 20.06 -25.03 7.04
CA ASN A 329 20.88 -23.87 6.75
C ASN A 329 20.12 -22.96 5.79
N LEU A 330 19.45 -21.94 6.32
CA LEU A 330 18.50 -21.10 5.57
C LEU A 330 19.12 -19.76 5.21
N SER A 331 19.06 -19.31 3.96
CA SER A 331 19.30 -17.91 3.65
C SER A 331 18.22 -16.99 4.25
N LEU A 332 18.51 -15.69 4.38
CA LEU A 332 17.50 -14.72 4.83
C LEU A 332 16.31 -14.61 3.87
N ALA A 333 16.50 -14.93 2.59
CA ALA A 333 15.40 -15.01 1.62
C ALA A 333 14.51 -16.23 1.88
N GLU A 334 15.11 -17.38 2.21
CA GLU A 334 14.36 -18.59 2.55
C GLU A 334 13.60 -18.44 3.87
N VAL A 335 14.08 -17.64 4.83
CA VAL A 335 13.28 -17.25 6.00
C VAL A 335 11.98 -16.56 5.59
N VAL A 336 12.05 -15.64 4.63
CA VAL A 336 10.85 -14.97 4.09
C VAL A 336 9.95 -15.96 3.36
N ALA A 337 10.52 -16.92 2.62
CA ALA A 337 9.75 -17.99 1.97
C ALA A 337 9.00 -18.87 2.99
N VAL A 338 9.61 -19.22 4.12
CA VAL A 338 8.92 -19.95 5.21
C VAL A 338 7.80 -19.11 5.80
N MET A 339 7.98 -17.79 5.95
CA MET A 339 6.89 -16.89 6.35
C MET A 339 5.78 -16.84 5.29
N GLU A 340 6.11 -16.84 4.00
CA GLU A 340 5.12 -16.81 2.91
C GLU A 340 4.24 -18.07 2.83
N LEU A 341 4.71 -19.23 3.33
CA LEU A 341 3.85 -20.41 3.46
C LEU A 341 2.63 -20.15 4.34
N CYS A 342 2.74 -19.34 5.40
CA CYS A 342 1.62 -19.03 6.29
C CYS A 342 0.39 -18.43 5.57
N PRO A 343 0.49 -17.29 4.85
CA PRO A 343 -0.66 -16.74 4.13
C PRO A 343 -1.18 -17.69 3.06
N PHE A 344 -0.30 -18.31 2.25
CA PHE A 344 -0.74 -19.16 1.14
C PHE A 344 -1.44 -20.44 1.61
N GLU A 345 -0.90 -21.14 2.61
CA GLU A 345 -1.56 -22.29 3.25
C GLU A 345 -2.87 -21.89 3.91
N THR A 346 -2.93 -20.71 4.54
CA THR A 346 -4.16 -20.27 5.21
C THR A 346 -5.28 -19.99 4.21
N VAL A 347 -5.01 -19.27 3.11
CA VAL A 347 -6.05 -18.98 2.10
C VAL A 347 -6.40 -20.20 1.24
N ALA A 348 -5.48 -21.15 1.10
CA ALA A 348 -5.69 -22.45 0.48
C ALA A 348 -6.61 -23.35 1.29
N ALA A 349 -6.38 -23.43 2.60
CA ALA A 349 -7.11 -24.30 3.51
C ALA A 349 -8.45 -23.73 3.97
N ALA A 350 -8.69 -22.42 3.78
CA ALA A 350 -9.90 -21.73 4.22
C ALA A 350 -11.17 -22.45 3.69
N PRO A 351 -11.93 -23.13 4.57
CA PRO A 351 -13.01 -24.01 4.13
C PRO A 351 -14.10 -23.23 3.39
N VAL A 352 -14.78 -23.92 2.49
CA VAL A 352 -16.13 -23.59 2.01
C VAL A 352 -17.13 -24.22 3.01
N PRO A 353 -18.24 -23.55 3.33
CA PRO A 353 -18.43 -22.94 4.65
C PRO A 353 -18.52 -23.98 5.80
N VAL A 354 -17.53 -24.03 6.69
CA VAL A 354 -17.71 -24.69 7.99
C VAL A 354 -17.11 -23.81 9.07
N LEU A 355 -17.93 -23.56 10.09
CA LEU A 355 -17.63 -22.88 11.34
C LEU A 355 -16.44 -23.53 12.04
N ILE A 356 -15.22 -23.12 11.70
CA ILE A 356 -14.03 -23.40 12.50
C ILE A 356 -13.59 -22.08 13.15
N PRO A 357 -13.30 -22.04 14.46
CA PRO A 357 -12.78 -20.85 15.12
C PRO A 357 -11.54 -20.33 14.37
N ALA A 358 -11.42 -19.02 14.20
CA ALA A 358 -10.39 -18.34 13.39
C ALA A 358 -8.93 -18.75 13.70
N ALA A 359 -8.66 -19.34 14.87
CA ALA A 359 -7.35 -19.87 15.25
C ALA A 359 -7.04 -21.28 14.67
N ALA A 360 -8.05 -22.10 14.38
CA ALA A 360 -7.88 -23.47 13.89
C ALA A 360 -7.88 -23.58 12.34
N ALA A 361 -8.23 -22.52 11.62
CA ALA A 361 -8.17 -22.45 10.15
C ALA A 361 -6.85 -21.84 9.61
N ARG A 362 -5.91 -21.47 10.49
CA ARG A 362 -4.66 -20.80 10.12
C ARG A 362 -3.53 -21.81 9.99
N SER A 363 -2.70 -21.64 8.98
CA SER A 363 -1.53 -22.48 8.74
C SER A 363 -0.62 -22.60 9.98
N PRO A 364 -0.13 -23.81 10.31
CA PRO A 364 0.85 -24.00 11.38
C PRO A 364 2.13 -23.18 11.20
N PHE A 365 2.51 -22.84 9.95
CA PHE A 365 3.63 -21.94 9.66
C PHE A 365 3.45 -20.57 10.30
N CYS A 366 2.22 -20.10 10.49
CA CYS A 366 1.96 -18.80 11.11
C CYS A 366 2.38 -18.76 12.58
N ALA A 367 2.26 -19.89 13.29
CA ALA A 367 2.55 -20.00 14.72
C ALA A 367 4.06 -19.98 15.04
N LEU A 368 4.91 -20.09 14.01
CA LEU A 368 6.36 -20.06 14.12
C LEU A 368 6.95 -18.66 14.32
N PHE A 369 6.13 -17.62 14.14
CA PHE A 369 6.59 -16.23 14.11
C PHE A 369 5.76 -15.36 15.05
N SER A 370 6.44 -14.48 15.79
CA SER A 370 5.79 -13.56 16.71
C SER A 370 5.06 -12.44 15.96
N HIS A 371 4.13 -11.76 16.62
CA HIS A 371 3.46 -10.60 16.02
C HIS A 371 4.47 -9.51 15.60
N ASP A 372 5.54 -9.28 16.37
CA ASP A 372 6.56 -8.30 16.00
C ASP A 372 7.31 -8.69 14.71
N GLU A 373 7.60 -9.98 14.53
CA GLU A 373 8.22 -10.51 13.31
C GLU A 373 7.28 -10.37 12.11
N TRP A 374 5.97 -10.59 12.30
CA TRP A 374 4.95 -10.32 11.29
C TRP A 374 4.88 -8.85 10.90
N THR A 375 5.04 -7.90 11.83
CA THR A 375 5.15 -6.48 11.45
C THR A 375 6.44 -6.17 10.68
N GLY A 376 7.52 -6.94 10.90
CA GLY A 376 8.75 -6.85 10.10
C GLY A 376 8.54 -7.36 8.67
N TYR A 377 7.80 -8.45 8.53
CA TYR A 377 7.37 -9.01 7.25
C TYR A 377 6.40 -8.09 6.49
N ASP A 378 5.36 -7.56 7.14
CA ASP A 378 4.42 -6.61 6.51
C ASP A 378 5.14 -5.38 5.95
N TYR A 379 6.11 -4.86 6.71
CA TYR A 379 6.95 -3.76 6.25
C TYR A 379 7.86 -4.19 5.08
N HIS A 380 8.39 -5.41 5.08
CA HIS A 380 9.15 -5.97 3.95
C HIS A 380 8.33 -6.02 2.66
N GLN A 381 7.06 -6.39 2.76
CA GLN A 381 6.11 -6.38 1.64
C GLN A 381 5.73 -4.95 1.23
N SER A 382 5.63 -4.03 2.19
CA SER A 382 5.39 -2.61 1.90
C SER A 382 6.56 -1.96 1.13
N LEU A 383 7.80 -2.37 1.41
CA LEU A 383 8.98 -1.94 0.64
C LEU A 383 8.95 -2.45 -0.81
N ASP A 384 8.43 -3.68 -1.06
CA ASP A 384 8.23 -4.20 -2.42
C ASP A 384 7.35 -3.25 -3.23
N LYS A 385 6.17 -2.92 -2.69
CA LYS A 385 5.19 -2.09 -3.41
C LYS A 385 5.64 -0.65 -3.52
N TRP A 386 6.20 -0.07 -2.46
CA TRP A 386 6.64 1.33 -2.47
C TRP A 386 7.77 1.59 -3.48
N TYR A 387 8.80 0.73 -3.50
CA TYR A 387 10.00 0.91 -4.30
C TYR A 387 9.99 0.13 -5.63
N GLY A 388 9.02 -0.77 -5.81
CA GLY A 388 8.79 -1.45 -7.08
C GLY A 388 7.90 -0.62 -7.99
N TYR A 389 6.70 -0.28 -7.53
CA TYR A 389 5.61 0.23 -8.38
C TYR A 389 5.03 1.57 -7.89
N GLY A 390 5.18 1.87 -6.60
CA GLY A 390 4.74 3.11 -5.99
C GLY A 390 5.71 4.27 -6.16
N ARG A 391 5.49 5.32 -5.37
CA ARG A 391 6.20 6.61 -5.44
C ARG A 391 7.70 6.52 -5.11
N GLY A 392 8.15 5.47 -4.44
CA GLY A 392 9.57 5.25 -4.18
C GLY A 392 10.37 4.85 -5.41
N ASN A 393 9.71 4.38 -6.48
CA ASN A 393 10.32 4.21 -7.79
C ASN A 393 10.07 5.46 -8.64
N PRO A 394 11.10 6.12 -9.20
CA PRO A 394 10.91 7.29 -10.06
C PRO A 394 9.93 7.09 -11.22
N LEU A 395 9.88 5.89 -11.81
CA LEU A 395 8.96 5.54 -12.91
C LEU A 395 7.76 4.70 -12.47
N GLY A 396 7.61 4.46 -11.15
CA GLY A 396 6.47 3.73 -10.59
C GLY A 396 5.13 4.41 -10.88
N PRO A 397 4.94 5.69 -10.50
CA PRO A 397 3.72 6.45 -10.81
C PRO A 397 3.45 6.55 -12.33
N THR A 398 4.50 6.57 -13.15
CA THR A 398 4.38 6.66 -14.61
C THR A 398 3.60 5.50 -15.22
N GLN A 399 3.65 4.30 -14.63
CA GLN A 399 2.89 3.15 -15.13
C GLN A 399 1.38 3.28 -14.91
N GLY A 400 0.94 4.14 -13.99
CA GLY A 400 -0.47 4.35 -13.67
C GLY A 400 -1.17 5.45 -14.48
N ILE A 401 -0.46 6.11 -15.40
CA ILE A 401 -0.95 7.31 -16.10
C ILE A 401 -2.09 7.02 -17.05
N GLY A 402 -1.99 5.96 -17.87
CA GLY A 402 -3.04 5.63 -18.84
C GLY A 402 -4.40 5.43 -18.17
N PHE A 403 -4.46 4.64 -17.10
CA PHE A 403 -5.68 4.48 -16.29
C PHE A 403 -6.13 5.81 -15.67
N GLY A 404 -5.21 6.65 -15.20
CA GLY A 404 -5.54 7.98 -14.69
C GLY A 404 -6.23 8.86 -15.73
N ASN A 405 -5.78 8.84 -16.98
CA ASN A 405 -6.39 9.58 -18.08
C ASN A 405 -7.73 8.97 -18.51
N GLU A 406 -7.89 7.65 -18.48
CA GLU A 406 -9.19 6.98 -18.64
C GLU A 406 -10.20 7.38 -17.55
N LEU A 407 -9.76 7.43 -16.29
CA LEU A 407 -10.60 7.87 -15.16
C LEU A 407 -11.06 9.32 -15.35
N ILE A 408 -10.16 10.21 -15.77
CA ILE A 408 -10.51 11.61 -16.09
C ILE A 408 -11.57 11.66 -17.20
N ALA A 409 -11.40 10.88 -18.26
CA ALA A 409 -12.35 10.80 -19.37
C ALA A 409 -13.75 10.39 -18.88
N ARG A 410 -13.84 9.34 -18.06
CA ARG A 410 -15.10 8.85 -17.50
C ARG A 410 -15.77 9.86 -16.56
N LEU A 411 -15.00 10.51 -15.69
CA LEU A 411 -15.53 11.50 -14.75
C LEU A 411 -16.08 12.75 -15.44
N THR A 412 -15.45 13.17 -16.55
CA THR A 412 -15.75 14.41 -17.28
C THR A 412 -16.63 14.22 -18.52
N GLY A 413 -16.83 12.99 -18.97
CA GLY A 413 -17.51 12.69 -20.23
C GLY A 413 -16.76 13.16 -21.47
N GLN A 414 -15.44 13.40 -21.37
CA GLN A 414 -14.58 13.84 -22.47
C GLN A 414 -13.76 12.67 -23.01
N PRO A 415 -13.38 12.68 -24.30
CA PRO A 415 -12.51 11.64 -24.87
C PRO A 415 -11.17 11.51 -24.12
N VAL A 416 -10.64 10.28 -24.07
CA VAL A 416 -9.34 10.00 -23.47
C VAL A 416 -8.24 10.81 -24.16
N ARG A 417 -7.36 11.43 -23.36
CA ARG A 417 -6.19 12.18 -23.82
C ARG A 417 -4.95 11.59 -23.17
N ASP A 418 -4.32 10.65 -23.86
CA ASP A 418 -3.16 9.92 -23.35
C ASP A 418 -2.27 9.41 -24.49
N ASN A 419 -0.96 9.36 -24.22
CA ASN A 419 0.06 8.82 -25.12
C ASN A 419 0.98 7.84 -24.36
N THR A 420 0.47 7.19 -23.32
CA THR A 420 1.21 6.28 -22.44
C THR A 420 0.77 4.83 -22.67
N THR A 421 0.00 4.26 -21.74
CA THR A 421 -0.40 2.84 -21.72
C THR A 421 -1.81 2.60 -22.26
N THR A 422 -2.49 3.64 -22.74
CA THR A 422 -3.82 3.52 -23.37
C THR A 422 -3.77 2.90 -24.76
N ASN A 423 -4.84 2.20 -25.12
CA ASN A 423 -5.04 1.71 -26.48
C ASN A 423 -6.04 2.62 -27.20
N ARG A 424 -5.54 3.50 -28.08
CA ARG A 424 -6.39 4.49 -28.77
C ARG A 424 -7.52 3.88 -29.62
N THR A 425 -7.37 2.66 -30.11
CA THR A 425 -8.43 1.96 -30.85
C THR A 425 -9.57 1.58 -29.91
N LEU A 426 -9.25 1.05 -28.73
CA LEU A 426 -10.26 0.69 -27.73
C LEU A 426 -10.90 1.93 -27.10
N ASP A 427 -10.09 2.91 -26.74
CA ASP A 427 -10.55 4.12 -26.03
C ASP A 427 -11.27 5.12 -26.95
N GLY A 428 -11.08 4.98 -28.27
CA GLY A 428 -11.76 5.77 -29.29
C GLY A 428 -13.14 5.25 -29.69
N SER A 429 -13.58 4.10 -29.15
CA SER A 429 -14.83 3.45 -29.53
C SER A 429 -15.79 3.35 -28.34
N PRO A 430 -17.04 3.84 -28.46
CA PRO A 430 -18.06 3.67 -27.40
C PRO A 430 -18.37 2.22 -27.03
N ALA A 431 -18.08 1.26 -27.91
CA ALA A 431 -18.30 -0.16 -27.63
C ALA A 431 -17.29 -0.72 -26.61
N THR A 432 -16.06 -0.19 -26.60
CA THR A 432 -14.94 -0.69 -25.77
C THR A 432 -14.49 0.32 -24.72
N PHE A 433 -14.98 1.56 -24.80
CA PHE A 433 -14.79 2.59 -23.78
C PHE A 433 -15.98 3.57 -23.77
N PRO A 434 -17.16 3.15 -23.28
CA PRO A 434 -18.32 4.02 -23.24
C PRO A 434 -18.11 5.16 -22.23
N LEU A 435 -18.36 6.39 -22.65
CA LEU A 435 -18.46 7.55 -21.77
C LEU A 435 -19.92 7.74 -21.34
N GLY A 436 -20.12 8.28 -20.13
CA GLY A 436 -21.46 8.60 -19.62
C GLY A 436 -22.20 7.44 -18.94
N ARG A 437 -21.57 6.28 -18.76
CA ARG A 437 -22.12 5.23 -17.89
C ARG A 437 -22.11 5.70 -16.44
N ARG A 438 -23.03 5.19 -15.64
CA ARG A 438 -23.07 5.48 -14.19
C ARG A 438 -22.10 4.62 -13.39
N LEU A 439 -21.88 3.37 -13.83
CA LEU A 439 -21.09 2.37 -13.12
C LEU A 439 -19.99 1.79 -14.01
N TYR A 440 -18.78 1.70 -13.46
CA TYR A 440 -17.61 1.09 -14.10
C TYR A 440 -16.92 0.12 -13.15
N ALA A 441 -16.43 -1.00 -13.65
CA ALA A 441 -15.64 -1.96 -12.90
C ALA A 441 -14.41 -2.43 -13.69
N ASP A 442 -13.21 -2.17 -13.17
CA ASP A 442 -11.95 -2.60 -13.77
C ASP A 442 -11.21 -3.58 -12.84
N PHE A 443 -10.72 -4.69 -13.37
CA PHE A 443 -9.98 -5.71 -12.62
C PHE A 443 -8.52 -5.79 -13.06
N SER A 444 -7.60 -5.72 -12.09
CA SER A 444 -6.16 -5.53 -12.29
C SER A 444 -5.32 -6.33 -11.28
N HIS A 445 -4.03 -6.01 -11.17
CA HIS A 445 -3.04 -6.61 -10.26
C HIS A 445 -2.54 -5.59 -9.24
N ASP A 446 -1.96 -6.07 -8.14
CA ASP A 446 -1.40 -5.23 -7.07
C ASP A 446 -0.33 -4.26 -7.55
N ASN A 447 0.51 -4.70 -8.49
CA ASN A 447 1.60 -3.89 -9.03
C ASN A 447 1.06 -2.66 -9.75
N THR A 448 0.21 -2.86 -10.75
CA THR A 448 -0.42 -1.78 -11.53
C THR A 448 -1.31 -0.91 -10.66
N MET A 449 -2.07 -1.49 -9.73
CA MET A 449 -2.85 -0.70 -8.76
C MET A 449 -1.95 0.20 -7.89
N SER A 450 -0.79 -0.29 -7.45
CA SER A 450 0.18 0.52 -6.70
C SER A 450 0.68 1.71 -7.52
N SER A 451 0.96 1.51 -8.82
CA SER A 451 1.32 2.58 -9.75
C SER A 451 0.18 3.57 -9.97
N ILE A 452 -1.06 3.10 -10.14
CA ILE A 452 -2.24 3.94 -10.27
C ILE A 452 -2.44 4.80 -9.03
N PHE A 453 -2.36 4.23 -7.83
CA PHE A 453 -2.51 4.98 -6.58
C PHE A 453 -1.44 6.05 -6.43
N ALA A 454 -0.22 5.76 -6.87
CA ALA A 454 0.87 6.73 -6.87
C ALA A 454 0.66 7.83 -7.93
N ALA A 455 0.18 7.49 -9.14
CA ALA A 455 -0.15 8.45 -10.20
C ALA A 455 -1.27 9.42 -9.77
N LEU A 456 -2.27 8.90 -9.07
CA LEU A 456 -3.38 9.68 -8.51
C LEU A 456 -3.01 10.47 -7.24
N GLY A 457 -1.76 10.37 -6.77
CA GLY A 457 -1.27 11.12 -5.59
C GLY A 457 -1.86 10.67 -4.26
N LEU A 458 -2.44 9.47 -4.17
CA LEU A 458 -3.17 9.00 -2.97
C LEU A 458 -2.27 8.86 -1.73
N PHE A 459 -0.95 8.78 -1.94
CA PHE A 459 0.06 8.65 -0.89
C PHE A 459 1.13 9.76 -0.92
N ASP A 460 0.81 10.94 -1.48
CA ASP A 460 1.76 12.07 -1.56
C ASP A 460 2.19 12.63 -0.20
N GLY A 461 1.42 12.37 0.86
CA GLY A 461 1.83 12.69 2.23
C GLY A 461 2.90 11.74 2.79
N THR A 462 3.19 10.64 2.10
CA THR A 462 4.12 9.60 2.57
C THR A 462 5.52 9.88 2.06
N GLN A 463 6.46 10.03 3.00
CA GLN A 463 7.89 10.08 2.69
C GLN A 463 8.41 8.68 2.33
N ASP A 464 9.57 8.66 1.68
CA ASP A 464 10.24 7.42 1.34
C ASP A 464 10.47 6.50 2.54
N LEU A 465 10.09 5.24 2.37
CA LEU A 465 10.14 4.25 3.44
C LEU A 465 11.59 3.89 3.81
N PRO A 466 12.05 4.10 5.05
CA PRO A 466 13.42 3.75 5.44
C PRO A 466 13.66 2.24 5.36
N ALA A 467 14.81 1.83 4.83
CA ALA A 467 15.18 0.41 4.75
C ALA A 467 15.82 -0.14 6.05
N GLY A 468 16.18 0.73 7.00
CA GLY A 468 16.83 0.34 8.26
C GLY A 468 15.91 0.26 9.48
N ARG A 469 14.63 0.63 9.34
CA ARG A 469 13.63 0.59 10.44
C ARG A 469 12.23 0.49 9.87
N LYS A 470 11.34 -0.24 10.56
CA LYS A 470 9.91 -0.32 10.22
C LYS A 470 9.14 0.93 10.65
N LEU A 471 8.12 1.27 9.86
CA LEU A 471 7.11 2.28 10.18
C LEU A 471 5.72 1.63 10.11
N SER A 472 4.85 1.95 11.07
CA SER A 472 3.44 1.51 11.02
C SER A 472 2.68 2.25 9.90
N PRO A 473 1.59 1.67 9.36
CA PRO A 473 0.71 2.35 8.38
C PRO A 473 0.27 3.75 8.79
N ARG A 474 0.05 4.00 10.10
CA ARG A 474 -0.31 5.34 10.60
C ARG A 474 0.79 6.38 10.41
N ARG A 475 2.06 5.98 10.59
CA ARG A 475 3.24 6.86 10.41
C ARG A 475 3.60 7.07 8.95
N THR A 476 3.14 6.19 8.07
CA THR A 476 3.24 6.29 6.61
C THR A 476 1.94 6.81 6.00
N HIS A 477 1.16 7.57 6.77
CA HIS A 477 -0.07 8.26 6.35
C HIS A 477 -1.11 7.38 5.63
N GLY A 478 -1.16 6.10 6.01
CA GLY A 478 -2.06 5.08 5.49
C GLY A 478 -1.44 4.14 4.46
N PHE A 479 -0.14 4.25 4.14
CA PHE A 479 0.51 3.34 3.22
C PHE A 479 1.08 2.10 3.94
N SER A 480 0.57 0.92 3.58
CA SER A 480 1.26 -0.36 3.65
C SER A 480 0.74 -1.25 2.52
N ALA A 481 1.47 -2.31 2.16
CA ALA A 481 0.98 -3.25 1.15
C ALA A 481 -0.36 -3.88 1.59
N ALA A 482 -0.52 -4.22 2.88
CA ALA A 482 -1.76 -4.77 3.42
C ALA A 482 -2.92 -3.76 3.41
N TRP A 483 -2.67 -2.46 3.53
CA TRP A 483 -3.73 -1.45 3.49
C TRP A 483 -4.07 -0.99 2.07
N ALA A 484 -3.11 -1.07 1.14
CA ALA A 484 -3.28 -0.57 -0.23
C ALA A 484 -3.73 -1.66 -1.19
N VAL A 485 -3.04 -2.81 -1.20
CA VAL A 485 -3.20 -3.85 -2.22
C VAL A 485 -3.28 -5.27 -1.64
N PRO A 486 -4.11 -5.55 -0.60
CA PRO A 486 -4.40 -6.92 -0.19
C PRO A 486 -5.03 -7.74 -1.33
N PHE A 487 -5.22 -9.04 -1.15
CA PHE A 487 -6.11 -9.81 -2.03
C PHE A 487 -7.51 -9.22 -2.01
N SER A 488 -8.18 -9.13 -3.17
CA SER A 488 -9.49 -8.46 -3.32
C SER A 488 -9.51 -6.98 -2.87
N ALA A 489 -8.34 -6.31 -2.95
CA ALA A 489 -8.27 -4.87 -2.75
C ALA A 489 -9.21 -4.15 -3.72
N ARG A 490 -9.84 -3.07 -3.26
CA ARG A 490 -10.69 -2.21 -4.10
C ARG A 490 -10.50 -0.74 -3.80
N MET A 491 -10.45 0.04 -4.87
CA MET A 491 -10.57 1.49 -4.85
C MET A 491 -11.91 1.89 -5.46
N TYR A 492 -12.67 2.72 -4.76
CA TYR A 492 -13.87 3.37 -5.30
C TYR A 492 -13.58 4.83 -5.59
N VAL A 493 -13.90 5.27 -6.81
CA VAL A 493 -13.97 6.69 -7.17
C VAL A 493 -15.43 7.02 -7.38
N GLU A 494 -15.95 7.93 -6.57
CA GLU A 494 -17.34 8.34 -6.61
C GLU A 494 -17.46 9.83 -6.93
N LYS A 495 -18.44 10.16 -7.77
CA LYS A 495 -18.87 11.52 -8.05
C LYS A 495 -20.25 11.72 -7.44
N MET A 496 -20.49 12.85 -6.79
CA MET A 496 -21.75 13.13 -6.11
C MET A 496 -22.13 14.59 -6.20
N ARG A 497 -23.44 14.86 -6.16
CA ARG A 497 -24.01 16.20 -5.96
C ARG A 497 -24.58 16.29 -4.55
N CYS A 498 -24.49 17.45 -3.92
CA CYS A 498 -25.00 17.67 -2.58
C CYS A 498 -25.86 18.94 -2.52
N GLY A 499 -26.91 18.92 -1.68
CA GLY A 499 -27.72 20.11 -1.37
C GLY A 499 -28.99 20.30 -2.21
N SER A 500 -29.61 19.23 -2.70
CA SER A 500 -30.80 19.27 -3.57
C SER A 500 -32.14 19.58 -2.89
N GLU A 501 -32.18 19.95 -1.60
CA GLU A 501 -33.45 20.24 -0.90
C GLU A 501 -34.14 21.55 -1.31
N ARG A 502 -33.50 22.39 -2.12
CA ARG A 502 -34.11 23.59 -2.69
C ARG A 502 -33.91 23.52 -4.19
N GLY A 503 -35.00 23.61 -4.95
CA GLY A 503 -35.06 23.46 -6.41
C GLY A 503 -34.29 24.51 -7.21
N ASP A 504 -33.02 24.68 -6.88
CA ASP A 504 -32.03 25.47 -7.58
C ASP A 504 -31.01 24.52 -8.21
N GLN A 505 -30.42 24.93 -9.32
CA GLN A 505 -29.60 24.06 -10.16
C GLN A 505 -28.50 23.36 -9.34
N GLY A 506 -28.53 22.02 -9.34
CA GLY A 506 -27.79 21.17 -8.40
C GLY A 506 -26.34 21.62 -8.18
N GLY A 507 -25.90 21.58 -6.92
CA GLY A 507 -24.56 22.00 -6.51
C GLY A 507 -23.43 21.31 -7.29
N PRO A 508 -22.18 21.80 -7.14
CA PRO A 508 -21.04 21.31 -7.91
C PRO A 508 -20.86 19.79 -7.76
N GLU A 509 -20.41 19.13 -8.84
CA GLU A 509 -20.01 17.73 -8.77
C GLU A 509 -18.76 17.59 -7.91
N LEU A 510 -18.84 16.76 -6.88
CA LEU A 510 -17.75 16.47 -5.95
C LEU A 510 -17.22 15.06 -6.18
N VAL A 511 -15.91 14.89 -6.19
CA VAL A 511 -15.23 13.60 -6.30
C VAL A 511 -14.68 13.18 -4.95
N ARG A 512 -14.85 11.91 -4.59
CA ARG A 512 -14.22 11.26 -3.42
C ARG A 512 -13.58 9.95 -3.85
N VAL A 513 -12.47 9.60 -3.20
CA VAL A 513 -11.79 8.32 -3.41
C VAL A 513 -11.75 7.54 -2.11
N LEU A 514 -12.17 6.29 -2.14
CA LEU A 514 -12.04 5.34 -1.06
C LEU A 514 -11.09 4.22 -1.48
N LEU A 515 -10.17 3.83 -0.60
CA LEU A 515 -9.28 2.69 -0.80
C LEU A 515 -9.47 1.71 0.35
N ASN A 516 -10.03 0.54 0.05
CA ASN A 516 -10.39 -0.47 1.05
C ASN A 516 -11.22 0.15 2.19
N ASP A 517 -12.23 0.94 1.79
CA ASP A 517 -13.16 1.73 2.60
C ASP A 517 -12.57 2.92 3.36
N ARG A 518 -11.25 3.14 3.30
CA ARG A 518 -10.65 4.38 3.82
C ARG A 518 -10.85 5.52 2.85
N VAL A 519 -11.46 6.60 3.32
CA VAL A 519 -11.51 7.86 2.57
C VAL A 519 -10.09 8.42 2.43
N MET A 520 -9.64 8.57 1.19
CA MET A 520 -8.31 9.03 0.87
C MET A 520 -8.26 10.56 0.88
N PRO A 521 -7.31 11.19 1.60
CA PRO A 521 -7.17 12.64 1.60
C PRO A 521 -6.59 13.10 0.26
N LEU A 522 -7.44 13.65 -0.61
CA LEU A 522 -7.06 14.19 -1.92
C LEU A 522 -6.27 15.50 -1.75
N ARG A 523 -5.11 15.59 -2.39
CA ARG A 523 -4.20 16.75 -2.28
C ARG A 523 -4.24 17.60 -3.54
N GLY A 524 -3.96 18.89 -3.38
CA GLY A 524 -3.85 19.83 -4.50
C GLY A 524 -5.17 20.28 -5.15
N CYS A 525 -6.32 19.84 -4.62
CA CYS A 525 -7.66 20.18 -5.16
C CYS A 525 -8.58 20.94 -4.20
N GLY A 526 -8.08 21.41 -3.05
CA GLY A 526 -8.90 22.16 -2.08
C GLY A 526 -9.94 21.29 -1.38
N MET A 527 -9.53 20.08 -0.96
CA MET A 527 -10.38 19.07 -0.34
C MET A 527 -11.16 19.60 0.88
N ASP A 528 -12.44 19.24 0.96
CA ASP A 528 -13.29 19.55 2.11
C ASP A 528 -13.09 18.59 3.30
N ALA A 529 -13.81 18.84 4.40
CA ALA A 529 -13.72 18.04 5.63
C ALA A 529 -14.18 16.57 5.48
N LEU A 530 -14.85 16.22 4.37
CA LEU A 530 -15.36 14.89 4.07
C LEU A 530 -14.51 14.15 3.02
N GLY A 531 -13.36 14.73 2.63
CA GLY A 531 -12.42 14.10 1.71
C GLY A 531 -12.76 14.33 0.24
N ARG A 532 -13.57 15.34 -0.07
CA ARG A 532 -14.09 15.58 -1.42
C ARG A 532 -13.47 16.80 -2.08
N CYS A 533 -13.32 16.77 -3.39
CA CYS A 533 -12.92 17.92 -4.19
C CYS A 533 -13.93 18.18 -5.29
N GLU A 534 -14.14 19.45 -5.67
CA GLU A 534 -14.88 19.74 -6.91
C GLU A 534 -14.22 19.04 -8.11
N LEU A 535 -15.02 18.49 -9.02
CA LEU A 535 -14.55 17.70 -10.16
C LEU A 535 -13.47 18.43 -10.96
N GLY A 536 -13.67 19.71 -11.26
CA GLY A 536 -12.70 20.52 -11.99
C GLY A 536 -11.37 20.67 -11.26
N ALA A 537 -11.42 20.85 -9.93
CA ALA A 537 -10.23 20.96 -9.09
C ALA A 537 -9.50 19.62 -8.98
N PHE A 538 -10.22 18.50 -8.84
CA PHE A 538 -9.66 17.16 -8.85
C PHE A 538 -8.95 16.84 -10.19
N VAL A 539 -9.59 17.11 -11.32
CA VAL A 539 -8.97 16.90 -12.64
C VAL A 539 -7.76 17.83 -12.85
N LYS A 540 -7.78 19.04 -12.28
CA LYS A 540 -6.63 19.96 -12.33
C LYS A 540 -5.47 19.48 -11.45
N SER A 541 -5.74 18.88 -10.30
CA SER A 541 -4.68 18.37 -9.40
C SER A 541 -3.95 17.17 -9.98
N LEU A 542 -4.58 16.41 -10.89
CA LEU A 542 -3.96 15.30 -11.64
C LEU A 542 -3.04 15.79 -12.80
N SER A 543 -2.24 16.83 -12.56
CA SER A 543 -1.37 17.42 -13.59
C SER A 543 -0.26 16.47 -14.06
N PHE A 544 0.30 15.65 -13.16
CA PHE A 544 1.27 14.62 -13.51
C PHE A 544 0.70 13.62 -14.53
N VAL A 545 -0.50 13.11 -14.27
CA VAL A 545 -1.23 12.18 -15.16
C VAL A 545 -1.53 12.85 -16.50
N ARG A 546 -2.11 14.04 -16.48
CA ARG A 546 -2.53 14.75 -17.70
C ARG A 546 -1.40 15.16 -18.63
N HIS A 547 -0.18 15.32 -18.11
CA HIS A 547 0.99 15.68 -18.91
C HIS A 547 1.86 14.48 -19.29
N GLY A 548 1.39 13.24 -19.06
CA GLY A 548 2.14 12.04 -19.40
C GLY A 548 3.30 11.71 -18.45
N GLY A 549 3.38 12.42 -17.30
CA GLY A 549 4.37 12.20 -16.26
C GLY A 549 5.80 12.09 -16.79
N LEU A 550 6.47 10.98 -16.48
CA LEU A 550 7.82 10.69 -16.99
C LEU A 550 7.81 9.61 -18.08
N TRP A 551 6.70 9.44 -18.80
CA TRP A 551 6.59 8.41 -19.84
C TRP A 551 7.62 8.57 -20.97
N GLY A 552 8.05 9.80 -21.24
CA GLY A 552 9.13 10.08 -22.20
C GLY A 552 10.50 9.50 -21.82
N GLU A 553 10.67 8.97 -20.60
CA GLU A 553 11.89 8.28 -20.19
C GLU A 553 11.92 6.77 -20.51
N CYS A 554 10.81 6.16 -20.93
CA CYS A 554 10.65 4.70 -20.98
C CYS A 554 11.55 3.91 -21.98
#